data_AF-A0A8W8KDY9-F1
#
_entry.id   AF-A0A8W8KDY9-F1
#
_cell.length_a   1.000
_cell.length_b   1.000
_cell.length_c   1.000
_cell.angle_alpha   90.00
_cell.angle_beta   90.00
_cell.angle_gamma   90.00
#
_symmetry.space_group_name_H-M   'P 1'
#
loop_
_entity.id
_entity.type
_entity.pdbx_description
1 polymer ?
#
loop_
_entity_poly.entity_id
_entity_poly.type
_entity_poly.pdbx_seq_one_letter_code
_entity_poly.pdbx_strand_id
1 'polypeptide(L)'
;VLNNETEFYDDVHSPDYVFNTLLIKGWCISPEEQDAHEMFHVLTQTITEETMSYPGVVPLFENPDVGFRENDRALSRIESPLPLLPERPMDHPFQGLLASQLECMECGYKNPVRYDHFDSLSLTFPQSVWVDRSLETLLYHYISVDTVSNVDCVGCSKLKQRPAGCKMPLKKTTFKKKMTIGKLPQSLVFHIQRCQWLNDGSACKRQDFVSFPEILDMSNYVYHKVAAKESKKGVLGGGQQFLFGASSEPRAESFESAPSVTLLRTLNYDNRRTQNGLFIQPQMEDHSRDSDVNHNGPASVSKSSDSSLTYRLCAVVVHIGNISSGHFITYRRSPNTVRGKRRTDKWLCCSDRKVVPANKMDVLAAEAYMLMYERL
;
A
#
# COMPACT_ATOMS: atom_id res chain seq x y z
N VAL A 1 -2.88 -13.57 -27.89
CA VAL A 1 -2.64 -12.46 -28.82
C VAL A 1 -2.00 -11.38 -27.99
N LEU A 2 -0.71 -11.55 -27.70
CA LEU A 2 0.02 -10.60 -26.87
C LEU A 2 0.37 -9.34 -27.66
N ASN A 3 0.63 -9.47 -28.95
CA ASN A 3 0.92 -8.38 -29.87
C ASN A 3 0.02 -8.51 -31.10
N ASN A 4 -0.78 -7.49 -31.40
CA ASN A 4 -1.65 -7.44 -32.58
C ASN A 4 -0.86 -7.28 -33.92
N GLU A 5 0.36 -7.84 -33.98
CA GLU A 5 1.32 -7.66 -35.08
C GLU A 5 1.51 -8.93 -35.92
N THR A 6 1.02 -10.09 -35.49
CA THR A 6 1.08 -11.33 -36.27
C THR A 6 -0.28 -11.66 -36.89
N GLU A 7 -0.43 -11.36 -38.18
CA GLU A 7 -1.64 -11.64 -38.98
C GLU A 7 -1.90 -13.12 -39.26
N PHE A 8 -1.01 -14.03 -38.83
CA PHE A 8 -0.98 -15.40 -39.35
C PHE A 8 -1.51 -16.51 -38.43
N TYR A 9 -1.74 -16.26 -37.13
CA TYR A 9 -2.32 -17.28 -36.23
C TYR A 9 -3.14 -16.65 -35.09
N ASP A 10 -4.31 -17.23 -34.83
CA ASP A 10 -5.11 -16.98 -33.61
C ASP A 10 -4.33 -17.48 -32.38
N ASP A 11 -3.55 -16.59 -31.77
CA ASP A 11 -2.79 -16.84 -30.53
C ASP A 11 -3.71 -16.80 -29.30
N VAL A 12 -4.78 -17.59 -29.25
CA VAL A 12 -5.73 -17.55 -28.12
C VAL A 12 -5.22 -18.41 -26.97
N HIS A 13 -5.18 -17.86 -25.75
CA HIS A 13 -4.78 -18.60 -24.54
C HIS A 13 -6.01 -18.88 -23.66
N SER A 14 -6.03 -20.08 -23.06
CA SER A 14 -7.03 -20.43 -22.05
C SER A 14 -6.49 -20.22 -20.63
N PRO A 15 -7.26 -19.60 -19.71
CA PRO A 15 -6.87 -19.45 -18.32
C PRO A 15 -7.14 -20.70 -17.46
N ASP A 16 -7.61 -21.81 -18.04
CA ASP A 16 -8.05 -23.01 -17.30
C ASP A 16 -7.01 -23.52 -16.29
N TYR A 17 -5.72 -23.46 -16.63
CA TYR A 17 -4.67 -23.87 -15.70
C TYR A 17 -4.68 -23.04 -14.42
N VAL A 18 -4.87 -21.72 -14.52
CA VAL A 18 -4.93 -20.81 -13.36
C VAL A 18 -6.15 -21.15 -12.50
N PHE A 19 -7.32 -21.32 -13.09
CA PHE A 19 -8.54 -21.67 -12.36
C PHE A 19 -8.44 -23.04 -11.67
N ASN A 20 -7.88 -24.04 -12.35
CA ASN A 20 -7.65 -25.36 -11.76
C ASN A 20 -6.66 -25.28 -10.58
N THR A 21 -5.59 -24.50 -10.70
CA THR A 21 -4.65 -24.29 -9.59
C THR A 21 -5.30 -23.59 -8.41
N LEU A 22 -6.11 -22.55 -8.65
CA LEU A 22 -6.86 -21.85 -7.59
C LEU A 22 -7.83 -22.81 -6.87
N LEU A 23 -8.54 -23.66 -7.62
CA LEU A 23 -9.41 -24.68 -7.05
C LEU A 23 -8.65 -25.67 -6.16
N ILE A 24 -7.48 -26.14 -6.59
CA ILE A 24 -6.61 -27.03 -5.79
C ILE A 24 -6.15 -26.34 -4.50
N LYS A 25 -5.95 -25.02 -4.52
CA LYS A 25 -5.59 -24.20 -3.35
C LYS A 25 -6.80 -23.88 -2.45
N GLY A 26 -8.00 -24.33 -2.80
CA GLY A 26 -9.22 -24.15 -2.00
C GLY A 26 -10.07 -22.94 -2.39
N TRP A 27 -9.71 -22.21 -3.45
CA TRP A 27 -10.55 -21.15 -4.00
C TRP A 27 -11.65 -21.75 -4.88
N CYS A 28 -12.85 -21.90 -4.32
CA CYS A 28 -14.03 -22.34 -5.05
C CYS A 28 -14.70 -21.16 -5.75
N ILE A 29 -14.32 -20.89 -6.99
CA ILE A 29 -14.89 -19.82 -7.82
C ILE A 29 -16.09 -20.39 -8.61
N SER A 30 -17.26 -19.75 -8.45
CA SER A 30 -18.46 -20.08 -9.20
C SER A 30 -18.24 -19.86 -10.72
N PRO A 31 -18.81 -20.71 -11.59
CA PRO A 31 -18.75 -20.49 -13.05
C PRO A 31 -19.63 -19.33 -13.52
N GLU A 32 -20.42 -18.72 -12.62
CA GLU A 32 -21.22 -17.52 -12.91
C GLU A 32 -20.33 -16.28 -13.03
N GLU A 33 -20.91 -15.15 -13.43
CA GLU A 33 -20.19 -13.86 -13.49
C GLU A 33 -19.60 -13.48 -12.13
N GLN A 34 -18.33 -13.08 -12.11
CA GLN A 34 -17.59 -12.71 -10.89
C GLN A 34 -17.01 -11.30 -11.00
N ASP A 35 -16.67 -10.71 -9.85
CA ASP A 35 -16.03 -9.42 -9.78
C ASP A 35 -14.51 -9.51 -10.08
N ALA A 36 -14.02 -8.73 -11.05
CA ALA A 36 -12.61 -8.66 -11.39
C ALA A 36 -11.72 -8.14 -10.23
N HIS A 37 -12.25 -7.28 -9.36
CA HIS A 37 -11.54 -6.78 -8.17
C HIS A 37 -11.38 -7.87 -7.11
N GLU A 38 -12.40 -8.72 -6.94
CA GLU A 38 -12.31 -9.89 -6.06
C GLU A 38 -11.28 -10.89 -6.60
N MET A 39 -11.33 -11.22 -7.90
CA MET A 39 -10.35 -12.09 -8.54
C MET A 39 -8.92 -11.57 -8.38
N PHE A 40 -8.71 -10.25 -8.48
CA PHE A 40 -7.40 -9.64 -8.23
C PHE A 40 -6.88 -9.97 -6.82
N HIS A 41 -7.72 -9.85 -5.79
CA HIS A 41 -7.35 -10.16 -4.42
C HIS A 41 -7.17 -11.67 -4.17
N VAL A 42 -7.96 -12.53 -4.82
CA VAL A 42 -7.72 -13.99 -4.82
C VAL A 42 -6.30 -14.30 -5.31
N LEU A 43 -5.89 -13.68 -6.41
CA LEU A 43 -4.56 -13.88 -7.00
C LEU A 43 -3.44 -13.31 -6.11
N THR A 44 -3.55 -12.08 -5.59
CA THR A 44 -2.49 -11.49 -4.74
C THR A 44 -2.36 -12.23 -3.41
N GLN A 45 -3.47 -12.66 -2.82
CA GLN A 45 -3.47 -13.48 -1.60
C GLN A 45 -2.80 -14.83 -1.86
N THR A 46 -3.13 -15.51 -2.96
CA THR A 46 -2.52 -16.79 -3.32
C THR A 46 -1.00 -16.65 -3.53
N ILE A 47 -0.56 -15.60 -4.23
CA ILE A 47 0.88 -15.31 -4.41
C ILE A 47 1.55 -15.04 -3.06
N THR A 48 0.88 -14.32 -2.17
CA THR A 48 1.40 -14.04 -0.82
C THR A 48 1.55 -15.34 -0.03
N GLU A 49 0.57 -16.24 -0.05
CA GLU A 49 0.65 -17.54 0.63
C GLU A 49 1.76 -18.44 0.06
N GLU A 50 1.96 -18.41 -1.25
CA GLU A 50 3.04 -19.15 -1.90
C GLU A 50 4.43 -18.60 -1.55
N THR A 51 4.57 -17.27 -1.47
CA THR A 51 5.82 -16.62 -1.08
C THR A 51 6.09 -16.68 0.43
N MET A 52 5.06 -16.89 1.25
CA MET A 52 5.14 -17.02 2.72
C MET A 52 5.35 -18.47 3.20
N SER A 53 5.57 -19.45 2.32
CA SER A 53 5.77 -20.84 2.73
C SER A 53 7.04 -21.00 3.59
N TYR A 54 6.87 -21.00 4.91
CA TYR A 54 7.89 -21.39 5.87
C TYR A 54 8.13 -22.90 5.76
N PRO A 55 9.36 -23.41 5.95
CA PRO A 55 9.53 -24.83 6.23
C PRO A 55 8.67 -25.21 7.44
N GLY A 56 7.93 -26.32 7.34
CA GLY A 56 7.03 -26.77 8.40
C GLY A 56 7.73 -26.81 9.76
N VAL A 57 7.21 -26.06 10.74
CA VAL A 57 7.79 -26.01 12.08
C VAL A 57 7.49 -27.35 12.77
N VAL A 58 8.54 -28.11 13.08
CA VAL A 58 8.42 -29.31 13.92
C VAL A 58 8.05 -28.85 15.35
N PRO A 59 7.03 -29.43 16.00
CA PRO A 59 6.63 -29.06 17.35
C PRO A 59 7.78 -29.18 18.36
N LEU A 60 7.85 -28.21 19.27
CA LEU A 60 8.94 -27.99 20.23
C LEU A 60 9.18 -29.13 21.26
N PHE A 61 8.38 -30.20 21.23
CA PHE A 61 8.36 -31.24 22.27
C PHE A 61 9.08 -32.54 21.88
N GLU A 62 9.72 -32.60 20.71
CA GLU A 62 10.29 -33.85 20.16
C GLU A 62 11.82 -34.00 20.21
N ASN A 63 12.58 -33.15 20.92
CA ASN A 63 14.05 -33.33 21.00
C ASN A 63 14.61 -33.17 22.43
N PRO A 64 15.04 -34.27 23.10
CA PRO A 64 15.47 -34.24 24.50
C PRO A 64 16.92 -33.79 24.81
N ASP A 65 17.83 -33.66 23.85
CA ASP A 65 19.27 -33.63 24.16
C ASP A 65 20.02 -32.41 23.61
N VAL A 66 20.04 -31.26 24.30
CA VAL A 66 21.12 -30.26 24.10
C VAL A 66 21.36 -29.38 25.34
N GLY A 67 22.58 -29.43 25.89
CA GLY A 67 23.10 -28.54 26.96
C GLY A 67 24.13 -27.52 26.44
N PHE A 68 24.41 -26.46 27.21
CA PHE A 68 25.11 -25.24 26.76
C PHE A 68 26.43 -24.90 27.45
N ARG A 69 27.29 -24.12 26.74
CA ARG A 69 28.53 -23.49 27.22
C ARG A 69 28.68 -22.05 26.69
N GLU A 70 29.10 -21.16 27.59
CA GLU A 70 29.15 -19.68 27.49
C GLU A 70 30.22 -19.14 26.51
N ASN A 71 29.78 -18.37 25.49
CA ASN A 71 30.46 -17.22 24.84
C ASN A 71 29.60 -16.60 23.69
N ASP A 72 28.39 -16.16 24.08
CA ASP A 72 27.52 -15.06 23.63
C ASP A 72 27.25 -14.75 22.13
N ARG A 73 26.16 -15.35 21.61
CA ARG A 73 25.18 -14.76 20.68
C ARG A 73 23.82 -14.66 21.38
N ALA A 74 22.84 -13.93 20.85
CA ALA A 74 21.49 -13.93 21.43
C ALA A 74 20.85 -15.31 21.28
N LEU A 75 20.54 -15.92 22.42
CA LEU A 75 20.11 -17.32 22.55
C LEU A 75 18.60 -17.39 22.78
N SER A 76 17.93 -18.36 22.12
CA SER A 76 16.55 -18.73 22.47
C SER A 76 16.50 -19.28 23.91
N ARG A 77 15.31 -19.51 24.49
CA ARG A 77 15.17 -20.07 25.86
C ARG A 77 15.78 -21.48 26.02
N ILE A 78 16.19 -22.10 24.91
CA ILE A 78 16.89 -23.40 24.80
C ILE A 78 18.28 -23.24 24.16
N GLU A 79 18.80 -22.01 24.15
CA GLU A 79 20.08 -21.55 23.63
C GLU A 79 20.51 -22.04 22.21
N SER A 80 19.61 -22.61 21.41
CA SER A 80 19.91 -22.94 20.02
C SER A 80 20.06 -21.67 19.15
N PRO A 81 20.88 -21.70 18.08
CA PRO A 81 20.86 -20.66 17.07
C PRO A 81 19.43 -20.53 16.54
N LEU A 82 18.88 -19.31 16.56
CA LEU A 82 17.59 -19.06 15.92
C LEU A 82 17.67 -19.56 14.47
N PRO A 83 16.65 -20.29 13.97
CA PRO A 83 16.62 -20.63 12.55
C PRO A 83 16.78 -19.34 11.76
N LEU A 84 17.74 -19.31 10.84
CA LEU A 84 17.78 -18.25 9.84
C LEU A 84 16.42 -18.27 9.16
N LEU A 85 15.61 -17.23 9.40
CA LEU A 85 14.38 -17.06 8.63
C LEU A 85 14.80 -17.03 7.17
N PRO A 86 14.18 -17.84 6.29
CA PRO A 86 14.46 -17.77 4.87
C PRO A 86 14.41 -16.31 4.44
N GLU A 87 15.38 -15.87 3.63
CA GLU A 87 15.29 -14.56 2.98
C GLU A 87 13.90 -14.47 2.35
N ARG A 88 13.11 -13.48 2.76
CA ARG A 88 11.77 -13.31 2.20
C ARG A 88 11.93 -13.09 0.70
N PRO A 89 11.44 -13.99 -0.16
CA PRO A 89 11.33 -13.65 -1.57
C PRO A 89 10.45 -12.39 -1.63
N MET A 90 10.98 -11.34 -2.26
CA MET A 90 10.40 -9.99 -2.31
C MET A 90 8.87 -10.01 -2.41
N ASP A 91 8.18 -9.22 -1.58
CA ASP A 91 6.73 -9.01 -1.65
C ASP A 91 6.30 -8.73 -3.12
N HIS A 92 5.11 -9.20 -3.50
CA HIS A 92 4.57 -8.91 -4.83
C HIS A 92 4.49 -7.39 -5.06
N PRO A 93 4.61 -6.90 -6.32
CA PRO A 93 4.84 -5.48 -6.58
C PRO A 93 3.64 -4.57 -6.26
N PHE A 94 2.48 -5.16 -5.93
CA PHE A 94 1.26 -4.43 -5.55
C PHE A 94 1.18 -4.06 -4.07
N GLN A 95 2.05 -4.62 -3.22
CA GLN A 95 1.97 -4.44 -1.77
C GLN A 95 2.48 -3.06 -1.31
N GLY A 96 1.55 -2.21 -0.89
CA GLY A 96 1.79 -0.92 -0.24
C GLY A 96 1.48 -0.94 1.26
N LEU A 97 1.63 0.23 1.91
CA LEU A 97 1.23 0.45 3.31
C LEU A 97 0.38 1.72 3.43
N LEU A 98 -0.76 1.63 4.11
CA LEU A 98 -1.53 2.76 4.62
C LEU A 98 -0.99 3.16 6.00
N ALA A 99 -1.03 4.46 6.31
CA ALA A 99 -0.67 5.03 7.60
C ALA A 99 -1.91 5.71 8.21
N SER A 100 -2.39 5.16 9.32
CA SER A 100 -3.60 5.58 10.03
C SER A 100 -3.25 6.20 11.39
N GLN A 101 -3.71 7.42 11.65
CA GLN A 101 -3.54 8.09 12.95
C GLN A 101 -4.88 8.60 13.49
N LEU A 102 -5.12 8.33 14.77
CA LEU A 102 -6.25 8.89 15.52
C LEU A 102 -5.78 10.02 16.43
N GLU A 103 -6.55 11.11 16.48
CA GLU A 103 -6.35 12.22 17.43
C GLU A 103 -7.68 12.57 18.10
N CYS A 104 -7.71 12.57 19.43
CA CYS A 104 -8.90 12.88 20.22
C CYS A 104 -9.30 14.34 20.01
N MET A 105 -10.57 14.60 19.68
CA MET A 105 -11.07 15.95 19.45
C MET A 105 -11.28 16.74 20.76
N GLU A 106 -11.34 16.07 21.91
CA GLU A 106 -11.52 16.74 23.20
C GLU A 106 -10.20 17.13 23.86
N CYS A 107 -9.23 16.21 23.94
CA CYS A 107 -7.98 16.43 24.66
C CYS A 107 -6.73 16.54 23.76
N GLY A 108 -6.88 16.37 22.44
CA GLY A 108 -5.76 16.40 21.50
C GLY A 108 -4.80 15.21 21.56
N TYR A 109 -5.09 14.19 22.38
CA TYR A 109 -4.25 12.99 22.49
C TYR A 109 -4.18 12.25 21.14
N LYS A 110 -2.95 11.98 20.67
CA LYS A 110 -2.68 11.26 19.42
C LYS A 110 -2.30 9.80 19.71
N ASN A 111 -2.97 8.88 19.04
CA ASN A 111 -2.57 7.48 19.05
C ASN A 111 -1.33 7.28 18.16
N PRO A 112 -0.52 6.24 18.44
CA PRO A 112 0.55 5.82 17.54
C PRO A 112 0.01 5.55 16.13
N VAL A 113 0.80 5.90 15.12
CA VAL A 113 0.46 5.61 13.72
C VAL A 113 0.45 4.09 13.53
N ARG A 114 -0.64 3.57 12.99
CA ARG A 114 -0.76 2.16 12.58
C ARG A 114 -0.49 2.06 11.09
N TYR A 115 0.20 0.99 10.70
CA TYR A 115 0.46 0.67 9.31
C TYR A 115 -0.28 -0.60 8.91
N ASP A 116 -1.08 -0.51 7.87
CA ASP A 116 -1.88 -1.61 7.34
C ASP A 116 -1.48 -1.87 5.88
N HIS A 117 -1.37 -3.14 5.48
CA HIS A 117 -1.05 -3.50 4.10
C HIS A 117 -2.24 -3.21 3.16
N PHE A 118 -1.93 -2.90 1.90
CA PHE A 118 -2.92 -2.85 0.84
C PHE A 118 -2.32 -3.35 -0.48
N ASP A 119 -3.15 -4.02 -1.28
CA ASP A 119 -2.82 -4.43 -2.66
C ASP A 119 -3.55 -3.57 -3.71
N SER A 120 -4.64 -2.94 -3.29
CA SER A 120 -5.41 -1.99 -4.09
C SER A 120 -6.03 -0.92 -3.19
N LEU A 121 -6.32 0.26 -3.76
CA LEU A 121 -7.04 1.33 -3.10
C LEU A 121 -8.46 1.40 -3.68
N SER A 122 -9.45 1.03 -2.87
CA SER A 122 -10.87 1.14 -3.24
C SER A 122 -11.39 2.54 -2.96
N LEU A 123 -11.67 3.30 -4.01
CA LEU A 123 -12.03 4.71 -3.98
C LEU A 123 -13.55 4.88 -4.10
N THR A 124 -14.13 5.63 -3.16
CA THR A 124 -15.56 5.99 -3.13
C THR A 124 -15.81 7.30 -3.87
N PHE A 125 -17.00 7.42 -4.47
CA PHE A 125 -17.45 8.71 -4.99
C PHE A 125 -17.78 9.66 -3.83
N PRO A 126 -17.36 10.94 -3.90
CA PRO A 126 -17.80 11.94 -2.94
C PRO A 126 -19.32 12.13 -3.04
N GLN A 127 -19.97 12.42 -1.91
CA GLN A 127 -21.43 12.63 -1.86
C GLN A 127 -21.86 13.93 -2.57
N SER A 128 -20.97 14.91 -2.66
CA SER A 128 -21.27 16.19 -3.29
C SER A 128 -21.26 16.08 -4.81
N VAL A 129 -22.38 16.45 -5.43
CA VAL A 129 -22.58 16.42 -6.89
C VAL A 129 -21.77 17.51 -7.62
N TRP A 130 -21.37 18.56 -6.89
CA TRP A 130 -20.69 19.74 -7.45
C TRP A 130 -19.17 19.60 -7.58
N VAL A 131 -18.61 18.49 -7.11
CA VAL A 131 -17.17 18.25 -7.15
C VAL A 131 -16.83 17.56 -8.48
N ASP A 132 -15.70 17.96 -9.07
CA ASP A 132 -15.15 17.31 -10.24
C ASP A 132 -14.89 15.82 -9.96
N ARG A 133 -15.23 14.98 -10.91
CA ARG A 133 -15.03 13.53 -10.78
C ARG A 133 -13.73 13.16 -11.44
N SER A 134 -12.63 13.41 -10.73
CA SER A 134 -11.27 13.05 -11.13
C SER A 134 -10.69 12.01 -10.17
N LEU A 135 -9.73 11.21 -10.65
CA LEU A 135 -8.99 10.26 -9.82
C LEU A 135 -8.32 10.97 -8.64
N GLU A 136 -7.78 12.16 -8.89
CA GLU A 136 -7.15 13.02 -7.90
C GLU A 136 -8.15 13.42 -6.81
N THR A 137 -9.36 13.84 -7.18
CA THR A 137 -10.43 14.14 -6.21
C THR A 137 -10.82 12.93 -5.40
N LEU A 138 -10.97 11.76 -6.05
CA LEU A 138 -11.27 10.50 -5.35
C LEU A 138 -10.15 10.11 -4.37
N LEU A 139 -8.88 10.34 -4.72
CA LEU A 139 -7.74 10.14 -3.82
C LEU A 139 -7.72 11.12 -2.66
N TYR A 140 -7.99 12.41 -2.90
CA TYR A 140 -8.12 13.40 -1.84
C TYR A 140 -9.26 13.06 -0.88
N HIS A 141 -10.39 12.59 -1.39
CA HIS A 141 -11.50 12.10 -0.58
C HIS A 141 -11.07 10.89 0.26
N TYR A 142 -10.33 9.94 -0.32
CA TYR A 142 -9.83 8.75 0.37
C TYR A 142 -8.89 9.07 1.55
N ILE A 143 -8.00 10.06 1.39
CA ILE A 143 -7.07 10.48 2.46
C ILE A 143 -7.62 11.60 3.36
N SER A 144 -8.87 12.02 3.12
CA SER A 144 -9.50 13.08 3.91
C SER A 144 -9.66 12.66 5.37
N VAL A 145 -9.72 13.66 6.25
CA VAL A 145 -9.90 13.39 7.68
C VAL A 145 -11.36 13.02 7.93
N ASP A 146 -11.57 11.88 8.56
CA ASP A 146 -12.88 11.40 8.99
C ASP A 146 -12.99 11.47 10.52
N THR A 147 -14.21 11.37 11.06
CA THR A 147 -14.47 11.32 12.51
C THR A 147 -14.97 9.95 12.93
N VAL A 148 -14.37 9.42 13.99
CA VAL A 148 -14.78 8.16 14.61
C VAL A 148 -15.25 8.46 16.02
N SER A 149 -16.53 8.23 16.28
CA SER A 149 -17.14 8.40 17.60
C SER A 149 -16.99 7.15 18.47
N ASN A 150 -17.26 7.28 19.76
CA ASN A 150 -17.28 6.17 20.72
C ASN A 150 -15.95 5.40 20.88
N VAL A 151 -14.81 6.09 20.73
CA VAL A 151 -13.47 5.51 20.89
C VAL A 151 -12.95 5.77 22.31
N ASP A 152 -12.41 4.73 22.93
CA ASP A 152 -11.77 4.80 24.24
C ASP A 152 -10.52 5.70 24.21
N CYS A 153 -10.53 6.77 25.00
CA CYS A 153 -9.44 7.75 25.04
C CYS A 153 -8.60 7.65 26.31
N VAL A 154 -7.34 7.22 26.14
CA VAL A 154 -6.34 7.19 27.23
C VAL A 154 -6.03 8.59 27.76
N GLY A 155 -5.94 9.60 26.89
CA GLY A 155 -5.67 11.00 27.27
C GLY A 155 -6.73 11.58 28.21
N CYS A 156 -8.00 11.59 27.78
CA CYS A 156 -9.12 12.03 28.61
C CYS A 156 -9.27 11.24 29.92
N SER A 157 -8.87 9.96 29.94
CA SER A 157 -8.89 9.15 31.16
C SER A 157 -7.79 9.52 32.16
N LYS A 158 -6.69 10.12 31.72
CA LYS A 158 -5.60 10.61 32.60
C LYS A 158 -5.86 12.02 33.15
N LEU A 159 -6.63 12.85 32.44
CA LEU A 159 -6.99 14.21 32.88
C LEU A 159 -7.94 14.22 34.09
N LYS A 160 -8.67 13.13 34.32
CA LYS A 160 -9.40 12.91 35.57
C LYS A 160 -8.46 12.16 36.51
N GLN A 161 -8.08 12.75 37.65
CA GLN A 161 -7.33 12.06 38.70
C GLN A 161 -8.11 10.80 39.13
N ARG A 162 -7.77 9.66 38.53
CA ARG A 162 -8.41 8.38 38.85
C ARG A 162 -7.70 7.80 40.08
N PRO A 163 -8.43 7.43 41.14
CA PRO A 163 -7.83 6.72 42.26
C PRO A 163 -7.20 5.41 41.76
N ALA A 164 -6.02 5.08 42.28
CA ALA A 164 -5.29 3.87 41.92
C ALA A 164 -6.18 2.63 42.15
N GLY A 165 -6.27 1.74 41.15
CA GLY A 165 -7.12 0.53 41.21
C GLY A 165 -8.56 0.69 40.66
N CYS A 166 -8.94 1.86 40.15
CA CYS A 166 -10.26 2.08 39.57
C CYS A 166 -10.47 1.28 38.26
N LYS A 167 -11.37 0.29 38.27
CA LYS A 167 -11.75 -0.53 37.10
C LYS A 167 -12.74 0.17 36.14
N MET A 168 -12.96 1.47 36.27
CA MET A 168 -13.94 2.18 35.44
C MET A 168 -13.47 2.24 33.96
N PRO A 169 -14.37 1.98 33.00
CA PRO A 169 -14.03 1.99 31.58
C PRO A 169 -13.45 3.34 31.16
N LEU A 170 -12.60 3.33 30.13
CA LEU A 170 -12.02 4.56 29.57
C LEU A 170 -13.12 5.52 29.10
N LYS A 171 -12.84 6.82 29.10
CA LYS A 171 -13.81 7.79 28.56
C LYS A 171 -13.87 7.57 27.06
N LYS A 172 -15.07 7.29 26.54
CA LYS A 172 -15.33 7.26 25.10
C LYS A 172 -15.51 8.68 24.57
N THR A 173 -14.84 8.99 23.48
CA THR A 173 -14.84 10.33 22.86
C THR A 173 -14.82 10.21 21.33
N THR A 174 -14.93 11.34 20.64
CA THR A 174 -14.77 11.41 19.19
C THR A 174 -13.32 11.71 18.84
N PHE A 175 -12.80 10.99 17.85
CA PHE A 175 -11.46 11.16 17.31
C PHE A 175 -11.54 11.56 15.85
N LYS A 176 -10.61 12.40 15.41
CA LYS A 176 -10.33 12.55 13.99
C LYS A 176 -9.37 11.44 13.56
N LYS A 177 -9.72 10.73 12.49
CA LYS A 177 -8.93 9.68 11.85
C LYS A 177 -8.37 10.23 10.55
N LYS A 178 -7.05 10.21 10.42
CA LYS A 178 -6.36 10.55 9.17
C LYS A 178 -5.73 9.31 8.59
N MET A 179 -6.13 8.95 7.37
CA MET A 179 -5.50 7.90 6.57
C MET A 179 -4.61 8.55 5.51
N THR A 180 -3.40 8.04 5.33
CA THR A 180 -2.45 8.48 4.29
C THR A 180 -1.69 7.29 3.73
N ILE A 181 -0.96 7.44 2.64
CA ILE A 181 -0.15 6.35 2.09
C ILE A 181 1.22 6.36 2.76
N GLY A 182 1.56 5.34 3.54
CA GLY A 182 2.87 5.20 4.19
C GLY A 182 3.95 4.69 3.25
N LYS A 183 3.64 3.67 2.44
CA LYS A 183 4.53 3.09 1.42
C LYS A 183 3.74 2.92 0.13
N LEU A 184 4.27 3.47 -0.96
CA LEU A 184 3.72 3.24 -2.29
C LEU A 184 4.26 1.92 -2.89
N PRO A 185 3.41 1.11 -3.54
CA PRO A 185 3.82 -0.10 -4.26
C PRO A 185 4.50 0.22 -5.58
N GLN A 186 5.21 -0.74 -6.19
CA GLN A 186 5.77 -0.58 -7.53
C GLN A 186 4.65 -0.52 -8.59
N SER A 187 3.63 -1.35 -8.41
CA SER A 187 2.43 -1.40 -9.23
C SER A 187 1.24 -0.97 -8.39
N LEU A 188 0.61 0.15 -8.74
CA LEU A 188 -0.50 0.74 -8.00
C LEU A 188 -1.82 0.38 -8.68
N VAL A 189 -2.77 -0.14 -7.91
CA VAL A 189 -4.11 -0.49 -8.39
C VAL A 189 -5.15 0.35 -7.67
N PHE A 190 -5.94 1.08 -8.44
CA PHE A 190 -7.13 1.77 -7.95
C PHE A 190 -8.37 1.01 -8.39
N HIS A 191 -9.28 0.75 -7.46
CA HIS A 191 -10.60 0.24 -7.74
C HIS A 191 -11.60 1.38 -7.51
N ILE A 192 -12.37 1.74 -8.54
CA ILE A 192 -13.43 2.75 -8.44
C ILE A 192 -14.71 2.03 -8.03
N GLN A 193 -15.19 2.29 -6.81
CA GLN A 193 -16.37 1.62 -6.26
C GLN A 193 -17.66 2.12 -6.94
N ARG A 194 -17.97 1.51 -8.09
CA ARG A 194 -19.14 1.85 -8.90
C ARG A 194 -20.44 1.29 -8.34
N CYS A 195 -20.40 0.18 -7.60
CA CYS A 195 -21.60 -0.34 -6.93
C CYS A 195 -21.78 0.37 -5.57
N GLN A 196 -22.94 1.00 -5.37
CA GLN A 196 -23.27 1.73 -4.15
C GLN A 196 -24.65 1.32 -3.63
N TRP A 197 -24.83 1.42 -2.31
CA TRP A 197 -26.14 1.26 -1.68
C TRP A 197 -26.79 2.63 -1.52
N LEU A 198 -28.03 2.73 -1.97
CA LEU A 198 -28.89 3.89 -1.77
C LEU A 198 -29.54 3.82 -0.38
N ASN A 199 -30.09 4.96 0.07
CA ASN A 199 -30.71 5.07 1.40
C ASN A 199 -31.95 4.17 1.56
N ASP A 200 -32.57 3.76 0.46
CA ASP A 200 -33.69 2.82 0.44
C ASP A 200 -33.23 1.34 0.51
N GLY A 201 -31.92 1.10 0.64
CA GLY A 201 -31.34 -0.23 0.68
C GLY A 201 -31.29 -0.91 -0.69
N SER A 202 -31.49 -0.19 -1.79
CA SER A 202 -31.26 -0.72 -3.14
C SER A 202 -29.81 -0.51 -3.58
N ALA A 203 -29.28 -1.41 -4.40
CA ALA A 203 -27.97 -1.25 -5.01
C ALA A 203 -28.10 -0.50 -6.35
N CYS A 204 -27.14 0.36 -6.66
CA CYS A 204 -27.05 1.06 -7.94
C CYS A 204 -25.62 1.03 -8.49
N LYS A 205 -25.50 1.05 -9.82
CA LYS A 205 -24.21 1.20 -10.51
C LYS A 205 -24.02 2.65 -10.92
N ARG A 206 -22.92 3.25 -10.48
CA ARG A 206 -22.46 4.57 -10.90
C ARG A 206 -21.83 4.48 -12.28
N GLN A 207 -22.50 5.10 -13.25
CA GLN A 207 -22.02 5.25 -14.63
C GLN A 207 -21.28 6.58 -14.85
N ASP A 208 -21.13 7.38 -13.79
CA ASP A 208 -20.43 8.65 -13.90
C ASP A 208 -19.00 8.45 -14.41
N PHE A 209 -18.61 9.26 -15.38
CA PHE A 209 -17.23 9.33 -15.84
C PHE A 209 -16.34 9.86 -14.72
N VAL A 210 -15.18 9.21 -14.54
CA VAL A 210 -14.11 9.65 -13.66
C VAL A 210 -12.92 9.93 -14.54
N SER A 211 -12.45 11.18 -14.62
CA SER A 211 -11.23 11.49 -15.36
C SER A 211 -10.01 10.93 -14.64
N PHE A 212 -9.05 10.41 -15.39
CA PHE A 212 -7.78 9.93 -14.84
C PHE A 212 -6.63 10.29 -15.79
N PRO A 213 -5.46 10.67 -15.26
CA PRO A 213 -4.34 11.06 -16.10
C PRO A 213 -3.57 9.85 -16.62
N GLU A 214 -2.82 10.01 -17.71
CA GLU A 214 -1.83 8.99 -18.09
C GLU A 214 -0.67 8.94 -17.10
N ILE A 215 -0.28 10.10 -16.55
CA ILE A 215 0.83 10.28 -15.62
C ILE A 215 0.27 10.81 -14.31
N LEU A 216 0.43 10.05 -13.24
CA LEU A 216 -0.12 10.37 -11.92
C LEU A 216 1.02 10.68 -10.95
N ASP A 217 0.98 11.83 -10.30
CA ASP A 217 1.90 12.16 -9.20
C ASP A 217 1.26 11.81 -7.85
N MET A 218 1.92 10.94 -7.09
CA MET A 218 1.43 10.50 -5.79
C MET A 218 1.98 11.33 -4.60
N SER A 219 2.82 12.33 -4.85
CA SER A 219 3.53 13.12 -3.83
C SER A 219 2.62 13.71 -2.75
N ASN A 220 1.42 14.17 -3.14
CA ASN A 220 0.44 14.82 -2.26
C ASN A 220 -0.34 13.86 -1.35
N TYR A 221 -0.26 12.55 -1.59
CA TYR A 221 -1.06 11.55 -0.86
C TYR A 221 -0.24 10.74 0.15
N VAL A 222 1.08 10.91 0.14
CA VAL A 222 2.02 10.17 0.99
C VAL A 222 2.14 10.81 2.37
N TYR A 223 2.29 9.96 3.38
CA TYR A 223 2.55 10.36 4.76
C TYR A 223 3.93 11.01 4.88
N HIS A 224 3.96 12.33 5.03
CA HIS A 224 5.16 13.06 5.43
C HIS A 224 5.16 13.24 6.94
N LYS A 225 6.19 12.73 7.62
CA LYS A 225 6.44 13.15 9.01
C LYS A 225 6.69 14.65 8.99
N VAL A 226 5.78 15.43 9.58
CA VAL A 226 6.05 16.83 9.84
C VAL A 226 7.26 16.86 10.76
N ALA A 227 8.41 17.26 10.23
CA ALA A 227 9.57 17.54 11.06
C ALA A 227 9.12 18.59 12.08
N ALA A 228 9.16 18.25 13.37
CA ALA A 228 9.07 19.26 14.39
C ALA A 228 10.12 20.31 14.03
N LYS A 229 9.69 21.55 13.77
CA LYS A 229 10.63 22.66 13.67
C LYS A 229 11.32 22.72 15.03
N GLU A 230 12.50 22.11 15.13
CA GLU A 230 13.44 22.44 16.18
C GLU A 230 13.72 23.93 16.01
N SER A 231 13.11 24.72 16.90
CA SER A 231 13.48 26.11 17.08
C SER A 231 14.95 26.10 17.52
N LYS A 232 15.86 26.25 16.58
CA LYS A 232 17.26 26.57 16.85
C LYS A 232 17.30 27.95 17.48
N LYS A 233 17.05 28.04 18.79
CA LYS A 233 17.57 29.16 19.58
C LYS A 233 19.08 29.01 19.58
N GLY A 234 19.72 29.78 18.71
CA GLY A 234 21.17 29.91 18.68
C GLY A 234 21.68 30.31 20.05
N VAL A 235 22.64 29.55 20.54
CA VAL A 235 23.51 29.93 21.64
C VAL A 235 24.39 31.06 21.12
N LEU A 236 24.14 32.29 21.54
CA LEU A 236 25.10 33.39 21.47
C LEU A 236 25.25 33.98 22.87
N GLY A 237 26.48 33.98 23.35
CA GLY A 237 26.85 34.45 24.67
C GLY A 237 26.78 35.97 24.82
N GLY A 238 26.56 36.38 26.07
CA GLY A 238 27.09 37.62 26.64
C GLY A 238 26.22 38.88 26.54
N GLY A 239 25.77 39.40 27.69
CA GLY A 239 25.62 40.84 27.92
C GLY A 239 24.26 41.38 28.36
N GLN A 240 24.11 41.54 29.68
CA GLN A 240 23.38 42.62 30.41
C GLN A 240 21.84 42.79 30.32
N GLN A 241 21.19 42.42 31.44
CA GLN A 241 20.36 43.25 32.35
C GLN A 241 18.85 43.57 32.08
N PHE A 242 18.08 43.40 33.19
CA PHE A 242 16.69 43.83 33.55
C PHE A 242 15.51 42.93 33.13
N LEU A 243 14.42 42.72 33.90
CA LEU A 243 14.11 42.56 35.34
C LEU A 243 12.63 42.08 35.43
N PHE A 244 12.30 41.27 36.44
CA PHE A 244 10.97 40.83 36.95
C PHE A 244 10.18 39.68 36.29
N GLY A 245 9.73 38.77 37.16
CA GLY A 245 8.41 38.13 37.07
C GLY A 245 8.37 36.62 37.23
N ALA A 246 8.34 36.14 38.48
CA ALA A 246 8.22 34.73 38.82
C ALA A 246 6.81 34.15 38.59
N SER A 247 6.73 32.93 38.05
CA SER A 247 5.81 31.89 38.53
C SER A 247 6.16 30.52 37.95
N SER A 248 6.13 29.53 38.83
CA SER A 248 6.50 28.13 38.71
C SER A 248 5.65 27.29 37.74
N GLU A 249 6.30 26.54 36.85
CA GLU A 249 5.72 25.38 36.14
C GLU A 249 6.46 24.09 36.57
N PRO A 250 5.76 22.97 36.83
CA PRO A 250 6.43 21.70 37.06
C PRO A 250 6.81 21.06 35.72
N ARG A 251 8.06 20.62 35.68
CA ARG A 251 8.78 19.94 34.61
C ARG A 251 8.05 18.64 34.21
N ALA A 252 7.43 18.61 33.03
CA ALA A 252 6.90 17.39 32.43
C ALA A 252 8.05 16.58 31.81
N GLU A 253 8.31 15.39 32.37
CA GLU A 253 9.26 14.41 31.85
C GLU A 253 8.82 13.94 30.45
N SER A 254 9.70 14.19 29.47
CA SER A 254 9.59 13.67 28.12
C SER A 254 9.89 12.17 28.13
N PHE A 255 8.85 11.34 28.05
CA PHE A 255 9.03 9.93 27.77
C PHE A 255 9.26 9.73 26.28
N GLU A 256 10.45 9.23 25.97
CA GLU A 256 10.87 8.77 24.64
C GLU A 256 9.86 7.76 24.09
N SER A 257 9.24 8.10 22.97
CA SER A 257 8.44 7.14 22.21
C SER A 257 9.36 6.14 21.54
N ALA A 258 9.05 4.86 21.70
CA ALA A 258 9.69 3.69 21.08
C ALA A 258 10.17 3.90 19.62
N PRO A 259 11.27 3.25 19.21
CA PRO A 259 11.91 3.48 17.93
C PRO A 259 11.13 2.76 16.81
N SER A 260 10.15 3.43 16.20
CA SER A 260 9.48 2.95 14.99
C SER A 260 9.96 3.66 13.70
N VAL A 261 11.19 4.18 13.70
CA VAL A 261 11.57 5.27 12.78
C VAL A 261 12.65 4.92 11.75
N THR A 262 13.27 3.74 11.77
CA THR A 262 14.38 3.43 10.84
C THR A 262 14.03 2.45 9.70
N LEU A 263 12.84 1.84 9.69
CA LEU A 263 12.51 0.77 8.74
C LEU A 263 11.82 1.22 7.42
N LEU A 264 11.28 2.44 7.35
CA LEU A 264 10.50 2.87 6.17
C LEU A 264 11.32 3.52 5.05
N ARG A 265 12.63 3.70 5.23
CA ARG A 265 13.52 4.23 4.17
C ARG A 265 14.29 3.15 3.41
N THR A 266 14.24 1.90 3.83
CA THR A 266 15.10 0.83 3.30
C THR A 266 14.36 -0.20 2.44
N LEU A 267 13.11 0.05 2.05
CA LEU A 267 12.37 -0.88 1.20
C LEU A 267 12.68 -0.61 -0.29
N ASN A 268 13.82 -1.17 -0.70
CA ASN A 268 14.21 -1.63 -2.03
C ASN A 268 13.38 -1.09 -3.21
N TYR A 269 13.80 0.05 -3.73
CA TYR A 269 13.54 0.42 -5.12
C TYR A 269 14.50 -0.38 -6.01
N ASP A 270 13.98 -1.40 -6.70
CA ASP A 270 14.77 -2.14 -7.69
C ASP A 270 14.50 -1.60 -9.10
N ASN A 271 15.43 -0.76 -9.55
CA ASN A 271 15.41 -0.14 -10.87
C ASN A 271 15.54 -1.14 -12.04
N ARG A 272 15.85 -2.43 -11.75
CA ARG A 272 15.97 -3.48 -12.76
C ARG A 272 14.61 -4.02 -13.24
N ARG A 273 13.52 -3.82 -12.48
CA ARG A 273 12.17 -4.32 -12.82
C ARG A 273 11.37 -3.39 -13.74
N THR A 274 11.74 -2.11 -13.88
CA THR A 274 10.94 -1.07 -14.56
C THR A 274 11.08 -1.03 -16.09
N GLN A 275 11.84 -1.95 -16.70
CA GLN A 275 12.10 -1.88 -18.15
C GLN A 275 11.07 -2.63 -19.03
N ASN A 276 10.23 -3.50 -18.45
CA ASN A 276 9.46 -4.50 -19.22
C ASN A 276 7.94 -4.54 -18.93
N GLY A 277 7.29 -3.38 -18.81
CA GLY A 277 5.83 -3.19 -18.65
C GLY A 277 4.94 -4.45 -18.72
N LEU A 278 4.27 -4.75 -17.61
CA LEU A 278 3.37 -5.90 -17.39
C LEU A 278 4.00 -7.28 -17.71
N PHE A 279 4.98 -7.66 -16.86
CA PHE A 279 5.49 -9.02 -16.64
C PHE A 279 6.00 -9.81 -17.86
N ILE A 280 7.29 -9.65 -18.18
CA ILE A 280 8.11 -10.69 -18.81
C ILE A 280 9.50 -10.70 -18.15
N GLN A 281 9.83 -11.82 -17.48
CA GLN A 281 11.18 -12.15 -17.02
C GLN A 281 11.92 -12.89 -18.13
N PRO A 282 13.19 -12.58 -18.41
CA PRO A 282 14.14 -13.59 -18.84
C PRO A 282 15.16 -13.88 -17.73
N GLN A 283 15.29 -15.18 -17.47
CA GLN A 283 16.31 -15.99 -16.77
C GLN A 283 17.20 -15.37 -15.68
N MET A 284 17.20 -16.05 -14.54
CA MET A 284 18.18 -15.90 -13.46
C MET A 284 19.59 -16.20 -13.98
N GLU A 285 20.48 -15.22 -13.87
CA GLU A 285 21.91 -15.48 -13.78
C GLU A 285 22.38 -15.16 -12.36
N ASP A 286 23.16 -16.10 -11.83
CA ASP A 286 23.67 -16.21 -10.48
C ASP A 286 24.83 -15.22 -10.22
N HIS A 287 25.05 -14.92 -8.93
CA HIS A 287 26.14 -14.15 -8.30
C HIS A 287 25.92 -12.62 -8.23
N SER A 288 26.27 -11.91 -7.14
CA SER A 288 27.26 -12.15 -6.09
C SER A 288 26.82 -11.59 -4.72
N ARG A 289 27.23 -12.33 -3.69
CA ARG A 289 27.31 -11.97 -2.26
C ARG A 289 27.90 -10.57 -2.05
N ASP A 290 27.24 -9.73 -1.27
CA ASP A 290 27.92 -9.01 -0.18
C ASP A 290 26.94 -8.43 0.87
N SER A 291 27.02 -9.07 2.03
CA SER A 291 26.80 -8.63 3.41
C SER A 291 25.81 -7.53 3.76
N ASP A 292 24.80 -7.95 4.51
CA ASP A 292 24.23 -7.25 5.66
C ASP A 292 25.28 -6.57 6.53
N VAL A 293 25.18 -5.24 6.69
CA VAL A 293 25.72 -4.55 7.86
C VAL A 293 24.68 -3.57 8.39
N ASN A 294 23.99 -4.00 9.44
CA ASN A 294 23.11 -3.17 10.26
C ASN A 294 23.99 -2.52 11.36
N HIS A 295 24.31 -1.23 11.25
CA HIS A 295 24.96 -0.45 12.30
C HIS A 295 24.05 0.73 12.70
N ASN A 296 23.77 0.82 14.00
CA ASN A 296 23.03 1.93 14.60
C ASN A 296 23.78 3.26 14.44
N GLY A 297 23.16 4.26 13.79
CA GLY A 297 23.61 5.67 13.83
C GLY A 297 24.69 6.07 12.82
N PRO A 298 24.79 7.36 12.46
CA PRO A 298 24.95 7.79 11.07
C PRO A 298 26.39 7.91 10.59
N ALA A 299 26.60 7.71 9.29
CA ALA A 299 27.68 8.32 8.53
C ALA A 299 27.15 8.90 7.21
N SER A 300 27.29 10.23 7.09
CA SER A 300 27.08 11.09 5.91
C SER A 300 25.76 11.00 5.15
N VAL A 301 24.94 12.03 5.36
CA VAL A 301 23.85 12.47 4.48
C VAL A 301 24.40 12.71 3.07
N SER A 302 24.20 11.75 2.16
CA SER A 302 24.18 12.05 0.73
C SER A 302 22.82 12.66 0.38
N LYS A 303 22.87 13.83 -0.25
CA LYS A 303 21.72 14.64 -0.63
C LYS A 303 20.82 13.87 -1.61
N SER A 304 19.53 13.80 -1.28
CA SER A 304 18.37 13.74 -2.19
C SER A 304 18.58 13.05 -3.55
N SER A 305 18.27 11.75 -3.65
CA SER A 305 17.59 11.28 -4.84
C SER A 305 16.12 11.69 -4.69
N ASP A 306 15.70 12.69 -5.47
CA ASP A 306 14.30 13.04 -5.61
C ASP A 306 13.64 11.89 -6.37
N SER A 307 13.30 10.82 -5.65
CA SER A 307 12.66 9.65 -6.27
C SER A 307 11.26 10.08 -6.67
N SER A 308 11.06 10.42 -7.94
CA SER A 308 9.77 10.84 -8.47
C SER A 308 8.71 9.84 -8.02
N LEU A 309 7.68 10.32 -7.32
CA LEU A 309 6.52 9.53 -6.90
C LEU A 309 5.50 9.45 -8.04
N THR A 310 6.01 9.43 -9.26
CA THR A 310 5.25 9.52 -10.50
C THR A 310 5.01 8.14 -11.06
N TYR A 311 3.78 7.90 -11.48
CA TYR A 311 3.30 6.66 -12.02
C TYR A 311 2.77 6.87 -13.43
N ARG A 312 2.86 5.83 -14.24
CA ARG A 312 2.31 5.79 -15.59
C ARG A 312 1.21 4.77 -15.69
N LEU A 313 0.10 5.15 -16.30
CA LEU A 313 -1.04 4.27 -16.56
C LEU A 313 -0.62 3.14 -17.50
N CYS A 314 -0.88 1.90 -17.10
CA CYS A 314 -0.54 0.68 -17.84
C CYS A 314 -1.78 -0.06 -18.36
N ALA A 315 -2.86 -0.08 -17.58
CA ALA A 315 -4.12 -0.71 -17.97
C ALA A 315 -5.34 -0.04 -17.32
N VAL A 316 -6.49 -0.15 -17.99
CA VAL A 316 -7.82 0.27 -17.54
C VAL A 316 -8.78 -0.90 -17.74
N VAL A 317 -9.31 -1.43 -16.65
CA VAL A 317 -10.39 -2.43 -16.67
C VAL A 317 -11.71 -1.67 -16.67
N VAL A 318 -12.65 -2.04 -17.53
CA VAL A 318 -13.97 -1.40 -17.67
C VAL A 318 -15.04 -2.46 -17.50
N HIS A 319 -16.05 -2.16 -16.69
CA HIS A 319 -17.23 -3.01 -16.53
C HIS A 319 -18.40 -2.45 -17.35
N ILE A 320 -18.84 -3.18 -18.38
CA ILE A 320 -19.98 -2.83 -19.22
C ILE A 320 -21.19 -3.65 -18.76
N GLY A 321 -22.25 -3.01 -18.27
CA GLY A 321 -23.41 -3.74 -17.72
C GLY A 321 -24.07 -3.01 -16.57
N ASN A 322 -24.86 -3.74 -15.78
CA ASN A 322 -25.57 -3.24 -14.60
C ASN A 322 -24.88 -3.72 -13.31
N ILE A 323 -25.60 -3.78 -12.17
CA ILE A 323 -25.05 -4.25 -10.88
C ILE A 323 -24.97 -5.77 -10.73
N SER A 324 -25.79 -6.51 -11.48
CA SER A 324 -25.95 -7.96 -11.35
C SER A 324 -25.24 -8.73 -12.45
N SER A 325 -25.04 -8.10 -13.60
CA SER A 325 -24.36 -8.70 -14.73
C SER A 325 -23.70 -7.68 -15.66
N GLY A 326 -22.75 -8.17 -16.44
CA GLY A 326 -22.07 -7.40 -17.45
C GLY A 326 -20.92 -8.13 -18.11
N HIS A 327 -19.99 -7.33 -18.60
CA HIS A 327 -18.84 -7.77 -19.36
C HIS A 327 -17.63 -6.92 -19.01
N PHE A 328 -16.50 -7.57 -18.75
CA PHE A 328 -15.25 -6.87 -18.50
C PHE A 328 -14.40 -6.80 -19.76
N ILE A 329 -13.95 -5.58 -20.10
CA ILE A 329 -12.93 -5.36 -21.11
C ILE A 329 -11.72 -4.69 -20.47
N THR A 330 -10.55 -4.83 -21.09
CA THR A 330 -9.32 -4.20 -20.61
C THR A 330 -8.66 -3.41 -21.73
N TYR A 331 -8.47 -2.11 -21.52
CA TYR A 331 -7.49 -1.35 -22.28
C TYR A 331 -6.12 -1.54 -21.66
N ARG A 332 -5.11 -1.91 -22.45
CA ARG A 332 -3.73 -2.08 -21.97
C ARG A 332 -2.71 -1.58 -22.98
N ARG A 333 -1.51 -1.25 -22.51
CA ARG A 333 -0.37 -1.00 -23.41
C ARG A 333 0.08 -2.27 -24.11
N SER A 334 0.48 -2.13 -25.37
CA SER A 334 1.14 -3.19 -26.12
C SER A 334 2.46 -3.58 -25.43
N PRO A 335 2.78 -4.89 -25.30
CA PRO A 335 4.09 -5.34 -24.85
C PRO A 335 5.24 -4.75 -25.67
N ASN A 336 6.41 -4.63 -25.06
CA ASN A 336 7.63 -4.22 -25.75
C ASN A 336 8.08 -5.33 -26.72
N THR A 337 8.20 -5.03 -28.01
CA THR A 337 8.90 -5.91 -28.96
C THR A 337 10.42 -5.79 -28.74
N VAL A 338 11.11 -6.94 -28.61
CA VAL A 338 12.54 -6.99 -28.28
C VAL A 338 13.42 -6.50 -29.44
N ARG A 339 14.44 -5.72 -29.05
CA ARG A 339 15.67 -5.26 -29.73
C ARG A 339 15.52 -4.31 -30.92
N GLY A 340 15.60 -3.02 -30.61
CA GLY A 340 16.15 -2.00 -31.52
C GLY A 340 15.15 -1.06 -32.18
N LYS A 341 13.83 -1.29 -32.02
CA LYS A 341 12.79 -0.37 -32.49
C LYS A 341 12.11 0.32 -31.31
N ARG A 342 11.79 1.61 -31.50
CA ARG A 342 11.21 2.53 -30.51
C ARG A 342 10.04 1.87 -29.76
N ARG A 343 9.96 2.14 -28.44
CA ARG A 343 8.76 1.91 -27.61
C ARG A 343 7.52 2.29 -28.40
N THR A 344 6.73 1.31 -28.84
CA THR A 344 5.44 1.61 -29.44
C THR A 344 4.48 1.90 -28.31
N ASP A 345 4.17 3.18 -28.10
CA ASP A 345 3.20 3.62 -27.10
C ASP A 345 1.76 3.37 -27.55
N LYS A 346 1.50 2.16 -28.05
CA LYS A 346 0.23 1.74 -28.62
C LYS A 346 -0.65 1.14 -27.52
N TRP A 347 -1.94 1.45 -27.59
CA TRP A 347 -2.97 0.88 -26.74
C TRP A 347 -3.72 -0.23 -27.49
N LEU A 348 -4.14 -1.24 -26.74
CA LEU A 348 -4.95 -2.35 -27.20
C LEU A 348 -6.22 -2.41 -26.33
N CYS A 349 -7.36 -2.71 -26.95
CA CYS A 349 -8.58 -3.09 -26.28
C CYS A 349 -8.72 -4.61 -26.35
N CYS A 350 -8.76 -5.26 -25.18
CA CYS A 350 -8.90 -6.70 -25.03
C CYS A 350 -10.30 -7.02 -24.50
N SER A 351 -11.08 -7.76 -25.29
CA SER A 351 -12.37 -8.35 -24.92
C SER A 351 -12.29 -9.84 -25.21
N ASP A 352 -11.96 -10.62 -24.18
CA ASP A 352 -11.71 -12.06 -24.27
C ASP A 352 -10.72 -12.42 -25.39
N ARG A 353 -11.19 -13.15 -26.41
CA ARG A 353 -10.40 -13.59 -27.58
C ARG A 353 -10.11 -12.46 -28.55
N LYS A 354 -10.85 -11.34 -28.48
CA LYS A 354 -10.73 -10.23 -29.42
C LYS A 354 -9.80 -9.17 -28.86
N VAL A 355 -8.68 -8.96 -29.54
CA VAL A 355 -7.71 -7.89 -29.23
C VAL A 355 -7.63 -6.96 -30.43
N VAL A 356 -7.89 -5.67 -30.23
CA VAL A 356 -7.85 -4.67 -31.30
C VAL A 356 -7.05 -3.44 -30.87
N PRO A 357 -6.44 -2.68 -31.80
CA PRO A 357 -5.82 -1.40 -31.47
C PRO A 357 -6.85 -0.43 -30.91
N ALA A 358 -6.45 0.36 -29.92
CA ALA A 358 -7.27 1.41 -29.32
C ALA A 358 -6.54 2.75 -29.38
N ASN A 359 -7.30 3.83 -29.54
CA ASN A 359 -6.76 5.18 -29.41
C ASN A 359 -6.63 5.53 -27.92
N LYS A 360 -5.53 6.18 -27.55
CA LYS A 360 -5.30 6.71 -26.20
C LYS A 360 -6.45 7.61 -25.72
N MET A 361 -7.06 8.40 -26.61
CA MET A 361 -8.20 9.26 -26.23
C MET A 361 -9.39 8.43 -25.74
N ASP A 362 -9.70 7.32 -26.43
CA ASP A 362 -10.79 6.42 -26.04
C ASP A 362 -10.47 5.73 -24.71
N VAL A 363 -9.19 5.36 -24.49
CA VAL A 363 -8.74 4.79 -23.22
C VAL A 363 -8.97 5.76 -22.07
N LEU A 364 -8.58 7.03 -22.22
CA LEU A 364 -8.73 8.05 -21.16
C LEU A 364 -10.19 8.50 -20.99
N ALA A 365 -11.05 8.26 -21.96
CA ALA A 365 -12.49 8.53 -21.90
C ALA A 365 -13.31 7.33 -21.38
N ALA A 366 -12.68 6.20 -21.07
CA ALA A 366 -13.37 5.00 -20.63
C ALA A 366 -13.96 5.13 -19.21
N GLU A 367 -15.10 4.48 -18.96
CA GLU A 367 -15.70 4.35 -17.62
C GLU A 367 -14.91 3.37 -16.75
N ALA A 368 -13.72 3.79 -16.30
CA ALA A 368 -12.79 2.95 -15.57
C ALA A 368 -13.43 2.29 -14.34
N TYR A 369 -13.26 0.98 -14.21
CA TYR A 369 -13.60 0.18 -13.03
C TYR A 369 -12.36 -0.06 -12.17
N MET A 370 -11.26 -0.50 -12.80
CA MET A 370 -9.94 -0.57 -12.17
C MET A 370 -8.90 0.13 -13.03
N LEU A 371 -7.98 0.85 -12.38
CA LEU A 371 -6.85 1.51 -13.01
C LEU A 371 -5.55 0.90 -12.48
N MET A 372 -4.66 0.52 -13.39
CA MET A 372 -3.35 -0.04 -13.05
C MET A 372 -2.26 0.91 -13.51
N TYR A 373 -1.42 1.30 -12.57
CA TYR A 373 -0.33 2.25 -12.75
C TYR A 373 1.00 1.60 -12.35
N GLU A 374 2.08 1.93 -13.05
CA GLU A 374 3.44 1.46 -12.72
C GLU A 374 4.35 2.66 -12.44
N ARG A 375 5.19 2.56 -11.41
CA ARG A 375 6.12 3.63 -11.04
C ARG A 375 7.18 3.86 -12.11
N LEU A 376 7.46 5.13 -12.44
CA LEU A 376 8.45 5.55 -13.43
C LEU A 376 9.90 5.46 -12.95
#